data_AF-A0A9D9E8E0-F1
#
_entry.id   AF-A0A9D9E8E0-F1
#
_cell.length_a   1.000
_cell.length_b   1.000
_cell.length_c   1.000
_cell.angle_alpha   90.00
_cell.angle_beta   90.00
_cell.angle_gamma   90.00
#
_symmetry.space_group_name_H-M   'P 1'
#
loop_
_entity.id
_entity.type
_entity.pdbx_description
1 polymer ?
#
loop_
_entity_poly.entity_id
_entity_poly.type
_entity_poly.pdbx_seq_one_letter_code
_entity_poly.pdbx_strand_id
1 'polypeptide(L)' 'MVFIQNLIQIIYYVMAALIAISLAKSLFKRKKNGNWVYDIMYAYCLIPFVLRVLHIK' A
#
# COMPACT_ATOMS: atom_id res chain seq x y z
N MET A 1 -15.91 0.67 24.17
CA MET A 1 -16.31 0.81 22.74
C MET A 1 -15.23 1.50 21.90
N VAL A 2 -14.62 2.60 22.34
CA VAL A 2 -13.58 3.33 21.58
C VAL A 2 -12.23 2.58 21.49
N PHE A 3 -11.84 1.87 22.55
CA PHE A 3 -10.52 1.20 22.61
C PHE A 3 -10.34 0.08 21.57
N ILE A 4 -11.38 -0.72 21.35
CA ILE A 4 -11.38 -1.81 20.36
C ILE A 4 -11.35 -1.26 18.92
N GLN A 5 -12.05 -0.15 18.64
CA GLN A 5 -11.99 0.47 17.33
C GLN A 5 -10.60 1.02 16.99
N ASN A 6 -9.94 1.67 17.95
CA ASN A 6 -8.57 2.15 17.76
C ASN A 6 -7.59 0.98 17.52
N LEU A 7 -7.75 -0.13 18.25
CA LEU A 7 -6.92 -1.32 18.05
C LEU A 7 -7.09 -1.90 16.64
N ILE A 8 -8.34 -2.00 16.16
CA ILE A 8 -8.65 -2.50 14.82
C ILE A 8 -8.08 -1.55 13.75
N GLN A 9 -8.18 -0.24 13.94
CA GLN A 9 -7.60 0.73 13.02
C GLN A 9 -6.07 0.61 12.95
N ILE A 10 -5.39 0.49 14.09
CA ILE A 10 -3.93 0.34 14.13
C ILE A 10 -3.51 -0.93 13.37
N ILE A 11 -4.17 -2.07 13.65
CA ILE A 11 -3.89 -3.34 12.97
C ILE A 11 -4.12 -3.19 11.45
N TYR A 12 -5.21 -2.53 11.06
CA TYR A 12 -5.53 -2.28 9.67
C TYR A 12 -4.46 -1.44 8.95
N TYR A 13 -3.97 -0.37 9.58
CA TYR A 13 -2.88 0.45 9.02
C TYR A 13 -1.57 -0.32 8.92
N VAL A 14 -1.24 -1.14 9.92
CA VAL A 14 -0.05 -2.02 9.90
C VAL A 14 -0.15 -3.00 8.73
N MET A 15 -1.32 -3.62 8.54
CA MET A 15 -1.55 -4.56 7.44
C MET A 15 -1.45 -3.86 6.07
N ALA A 16 -2.03 -2.66 5.95
CA ALA A 16 -1.93 -1.83 4.75
C ALA A 16 -0.48 -1.46 4.41
N ALA A 17 0.32 -1.08 5.42
CA ALA A 17 1.73 -0.76 5.26
C ALA A 17 2.56 -1.98 4.82
N LEU A 18 2.34 -3.15 5.42
CA LEU A 18 3.02 -4.40 5.04
C LEU A 18 2.71 -4.79 3.59
N ILE A 19 1.44 -4.67 3.18
CA ILE A 19 1.01 -4.95 1.81
C ILE A 19 1.65 -3.95 0.83
N ALA A 20 1.64 -2.66 1.15
CA ALA A 20 2.26 -1.62 0.31
C ALA A 20 3.76 -1.86 0.12
N ILE A 21 4.50 -2.21 1.17
CA ILE A 21 5.94 -2.51 1.11
C ILE A 21 6.20 -3.77 0.27
N SER A 22 5.41 -4.83 0.48
CA SER A 22 5.52 -6.08 -0.28
C SER A 22 5.27 -5.84 -1.78
N LEU A 23 4.25 -5.04 -2.10
CA LEU A 23 3.86 -4.69 -3.46
C LEU A 23 4.95 -3.83 -4.13
N ALA A 24 5.47 -2.81 -3.43
CA ALA A 24 6.60 -2.00 -3.90
C ALA A 24 7.85 -2.86 -4.15
N LYS A 25 8.19 -3.78 -3.25
CA LYS A 25 9.34 -4.70 -3.43
C LYS A 25 9.15 -5.62 -4.65
N SER A 26 7.92 -6.05 -4.91
CA SER A 26 7.57 -6.83 -6.11
C SER A 26 7.67 -6.02 -7.40
N LEU A 27 7.30 -4.73 -7.38
CA LEU A 27 7.51 -3.79 -8.49
C LEU A 27 8.99 -3.64 -8.84
N PHE A 28 9.83 -3.28 -7.88
CA PHE A 28 11.26 -3.02 -8.12
C PHE A 28 12.05 -4.28 -8.54
N LYS A 29 11.52 -5.48 -8.27
CA LYS A 29 12.16 -6.74 -8.67
C LYS A 29 11.87 -7.14 -10.13
N ARG A 30 11.00 -6.42 -10.87
CA ARG A 30 10.75 -6.71 -12.30
C ARG A 30 11.93 -6.28 -13.16
N LYS A 31 12.87 -7.21 -13.37
CA LYS A 31 14.09 -7.01 -14.17
C LYS A 31 13.89 -7.19 -15.70
N LYS A 32 12.71 -7.58 -16.22
CA LYS A 32 12.68 -8.12 -17.61
C LYS A 32 11.62 -7.63 -18.60
N ASN A 33 10.50 -7.04 -18.19
CA ASN A 33 9.49 -6.51 -19.14
C ASN A 33 8.93 -5.17 -18.63
N GLY A 34 9.70 -4.10 -18.82
CA GLY A 34 9.36 -2.74 -18.41
C GLY A 34 8.37 -2.09 -19.37
N ASN A 35 7.09 -2.46 -19.30
CA ASN A 35 6.04 -1.69 -19.94
C ASN A 35 5.58 -0.60 -18.98
N TRP A 36 5.79 0.67 -19.35
CA TRP A 36 5.44 1.85 -18.55
C TRP A 36 3.98 1.86 -18.08
N VAL A 37 3.08 1.27 -18.87
CA VAL A 37 1.66 1.12 -18.54
C VAL A 37 1.47 0.31 -17.26
N TYR A 38 2.22 -0.77 -17.06
CA TYR A 38 2.11 -1.58 -15.84
C TYR A 38 2.62 -0.81 -14.63
N ASP A 39 3.76 -0.11 -14.72
CA ASP A 39 4.27 0.70 -13.61
C ASP A 39 3.26 1.78 -13.18
N ILE A 40 2.60 2.43 -14.14
CA ILE A 40 1.56 3.43 -13.88
C ILE A 40 0.35 2.79 -13.19
N MET A 41 -0.19 1.69 -13.72
CA MET A 41 -1.33 0.98 -13.10
C MET A 41 -1.02 0.51 -11.68
N TYR A 42 0.21 0.04 -11.45
CA TYR A 42 0.66 -0.39 -10.14
C TYR A 42 0.87 0.79 -9.18
N ALA A 43 1.38 1.92 -9.66
CA ALA A 43 1.45 3.16 -8.88
C ALA A 43 0.04 3.59 -8.45
N TYR A 44 -0.95 3.59 -9.35
CA TYR A 44 -2.35 3.85 -9.00
C TYR A 44 -2.91 2.87 -7.97
N CYS A 45 -2.48 1.61 -7.99
CA CYS A 45 -2.87 0.61 -7.00
C CYS A 45 -2.22 0.87 -5.62
N LEU A 46 -1.04 1.49 -5.58
CA LEU A 46 -0.29 1.84 -4.36
C LEU A 46 -0.75 3.15 -3.71
N ILE A 47 -1.18 4.14 -4.50
CA ILE A 47 -1.69 5.44 -4.05
C ILE A 47 -2.71 5.35 -2.89
N PRO A 48 -3.77 4.52 -2.94
CA PRO A 48 -4.75 4.45 -1.85
C PRO A 48 -4.15 3.90 -0.55
N PHE A 49 -3.14 3.03 -0.61
CA PHE A 49 -2.45 2.54 0.57
C PHE A 49 -1.54 3.62 1.16
N VAL A 50 -0.84 4.37 0.32
CA VAL A 50 0.03 5.47 0.73
C VAL A 50 -0.79 6.60 1.35
N LEU A 51 -1.87 7.04 0.70
CA LEU A 51 -2.80 8.06 1.21
C LEU A 51 -3.39 7.65 2.57
N ARG A 52 -3.76 6.37 2.69
CA ARG A 52 -4.30 5.80 3.92
C ARG A 52 -3.27 5.80 5.04
N VAL A 53 -2.03 5.36 4.81
CA VAL A 53 -0.95 5.41 5.81
C VAL A 53 -0.60 6.85 6.20
N LEU A 54 -0.69 7.80 5.28
CA LEU A 54 -0.49 9.23 5.55
C LEU A 54 -1.67 9.88 6.28
N HIS A 55 -2.72 9.13 6.62
CA HIS A 55 -3.96 9.64 7.22
C HIS A 55 -4.63 10.77 6.40
N ILE A 56 -4.38 10.81 5.09
CA ILE A 56 -5.01 11.76 4.18
C ILE A 56 -6.40 11.20 3.86
N LYS A 57 -7.43 12.00 4.19
CA LYS A 57 -8.84 11.67 3.96
C LYS A 57 -9.21 11.78 2.49
#